data_AF-A0A4Q5S2S2-F1
#
_entry.id   AF-A0A4Q5S2S2-F1
#
_cell.length_a   1.000
_cell.length_b   1.000
_cell.length_c   1.000
_cell.angle_alpha   90.00
_cell.angle_beta   90.00
_cell.angle_gamma   90.00
#
_symmetry.space_group_name_H-M   'P 1'
#
loop_
_entity.id
_entity.type
_entity.pdbx_description
1 polymer ?
#
loop_
_entity_poly.entity_id
_entity_poly.type
_entity_poly.pdbx_seq_one_letter_code
_entity_poly.pdbx_strand_id
1 'polypeptide(L)'
;DLYGTFTAYPFKQNAVFNTQNTEIKQILDIGWRTARLNAWETYTDCPYYEQLQYIGDTRIQAMVSYYYSGDDRLARNAINLIDHSRLAEGITKSCYPTRGTQIISPFSLWYIGMLHDYWMYRNDSVFIRDKLVGARAILDFFGKYQQADGSLKEAPYWTFVDWAGNMGGGLKGSDGCAAIYDLQLLWAYQWAAAMEAKVGLQDFARLYNQKAEQLKRTIQSKYWDASKKMYADTKEKKSFSQHANSLAILTGIVNNTDLPVLADSLQHDKNLTQCTVYFNYYLNQALVKAGLGDDYQNWLGIWRENIKMGLTTWAEDSSLQTVRSECHAWGSSPNIEFFRTVLGVDSDAPGFNRIKIAPHLGSITTVNGEIPHPNGKIAVSYVLKKDKWKVSINLPQNTSGTFLWKAKTYTLKAGENLLTI
;
A
#
# COMPACT_ATOMS: atom_id res chain seq x y z
N ASP A 1 27.56 -34.50 7.39
CA ASP A 1 27.37 -33.03 7.37
C ASP A 1 25.99 -32.69 6.84
N LEU A 2 25.30 -31.75 7.47
CA LEU A 2 23.99 -31.23 7.04
C LEU A 2 24.18 -29.76 6.61
N TYR A 3 23.73 -29.40 5.42
CA TYR A 3 23.76 -28.03 4.91
C TYR A 3 22.46 -27.69 4.20
N GLY A 4 22.10 -26.40 4.18
CA GLY A 4 20.97 -25.87 3.43
C GLY A 4 21.44 -25.07 2.21
N THR A 5 20.71 -25.15 1.10
CA THR A 5 20.96 -24.33 -0.10
C THR A 5 19.86 -23.29 -0.25
N PHE A 6 20.21 -22.01 -0.17
CA PHE A 6 19.26 -20.92 -0.38
C PHE A 6 18.93 -20.78 -1.87
N THR A 7 17.64 -20.76 -2.21
CA THR A 7 17.12 -20.52 -3.57
C THR A 7 16.00 -19.50 -3.50
N ALA A 8 16.04 -18.51 -4.40
CA ALA A 8 15.02 -17.47 -4.56
C ALA A 8 15.23 -16.75 -5.90
N TYR A 9 14.27 -15.92 -6.30
CA TYR A 9 14.48 -14.92 -7.35
C TYR A 9 15.72 -14.06 -7.02
N PRO A 10 16.61 -13.77 -7.99
CA PRO A 10 17.93 -13.21 -7.73
C PRO A 10 17.89 -11.69 -7.49
N PHE A 11 17.01 -11.22 -6.60
CA PHE A 11 17.00 -9.83 -6.16
C PHE A 11 18.34 -9.45 -5.52
N LYS A 12 18.86 -8.29 -5.93
CA LYS A 12 19.98 -7.62 -5.25
C LYS A 12 19.45 -6.55 -4.32
N GLN A 13 20.00 -6.45 -3.12
CA GLN A 13 19.68 -5.36 -2.20
C GLN A 13 20.51 -4.13 -2.61
N ASN A 14 19.88 -3.21 -3.32
CA ASN A 14 20.49 -1.96 -3.77
C ASN A 14 20.14 -0.77 -2.86
N ALA A 15 19.15 -0.93 -1.98
CA ALA A 15 18.80 0.06 -0.98
C ALA A 15 19.70 0.00 0.26
N VAL A 16 19.92 1.17 0.84
CA VAL A 16 20.73 1.35 2.05
C VAL A 16 19.93 2.16 3.06
N PHE A 17 19.84 1.68 4.29
CA PHE A 17 19.28 2.46 5.40
C PHE A 17 20.28 2.45 6.55
N ASN A 18 20.88 3.60 6.81
CA ASN A 18 21.93 3.75 7.81
C ASN A 18 21.35 4.46 9.05
N THR A 19 21.28 3.70 10.14
CA THR A 19 20.83 4.17 11.45
C THR A 19 21.66 3.53 12.56
N GLN A 20 21.72 4.19 13.70
CA GLN A 20 22.29 3.61 14.93
C GLN A 20 21.28 2.76 15.69
N ASN A 21 20.00 2.78 15.30
CA ASN A 21 18.95 1.98 15.92
C ASN A 21 19.00 0.54 15.40
N THR A 22 19.44 -0.39 16.25
CA THR A 22 19.57 -1.82 15.92
C THR A 22 18.22 -2.51 15.71
N GLU A 23 17.14 -2.07 16.36
CA GLU A 23 15.78 -2.60 16.14
C GLU A 23 15.33 -2.33 14.70
N ILE A 24 15.53 -1.10 14.20
CA ILE A 24 15.17 -0.76 12.81
C ILE A 24 15.95 -1.64 11.83
N LYS A 25 17.25 -1.83 12.06
CA LYS A 25 18.07 -2.72 11.23
C LYS A 25 17.51 -4.15 11.24
N GLN A 26 17.19 -4.68 12.42
CA GLN A 26 16.63 -6.02 12.57
C GLN A 26 15.28 -6.18 11.84
N ILE A 27 14.39 -5.18 11.95
CA ILE A 27 13.11 -5.17 11.23
C ILE A 27 13.35 -5.20 9.71
N LEU A 28 14.23 -4.34 9.21
CA LEU A 28 14.53 -4.30 7.78
C LEU A 28 15.15 -5.62 7.27
N ASP A 29 16.07 -6.21 8.03
CA ASP A 29 16.72 -7.48 7.70
C ASP A 29 15.71 -8.65 7.67
N ILE A 30 14.80 -8.72 8.65
CA ILE A 30 13.74 -9.73 8.71
C ILE A 30 12.79 -9.58 7.51
N GLY A 31 12.30 -8.37 7.25
CA GLY A 31 11.35 -8.18 6.16
C GLY A 31 11.95 -8.35 4.77
N TRP A 32 13.24 -8.07 4.62
CA TRP A 32 13.96 -8.37 3.39
C TRP A 32 14.14 -9.88 3.21
N ARG A 33 14.43 -10.62 4.28
CA ARG A 33 14.45 -12.08 4.26
C ARG A 33 13.09 -12.65 3.87
N THR A 34 12.01 -12.17 4.48
CA THR A 34 10.64 -12.60 4.16
C THR A 34 10.30 -12.35 2.68
N ALA A 35 10.59 -11.15 2.17
CA ALA A 35 10.29 -10.80 0.77
C ALA A 35 11.08 -11.67 -0.22
N ARG A 36 12.34 -12.01 0.08
CA ARG A 36 13.15 -12.89 -0.77
C ARG A 36 12.69 -14.33 -0.74
N LEU A 37 12.29 -14.86 0.42
CA LEU A 37 11.78 -16.22 0.53
C LEU A 37 10.45 -16.40 -0.23
N ASN A 38 9.71 -15.32 -0.41
CA ASN A 38 8.45 -15.26 -1.14
C ASN A 38 8.58 -14.78 -2.58
N ALA A 39 9.77 -14.83 -3.14
CA ALA A 39 10.02 -14.48 -4.54
C ALA A 39 10.78 -15.61 -5.23
N TRP A 40 10.15 -16.18 -6.26
CA TRP A 40 10.66 -17.30 -7.07
C TRP A 40 10.49 -16.94 -8.56
N GLU A 41 9.84 -17.78 -9.36
CA GLU A 41 9.35 -17.41 -10.70
C GLU A 41 8.19 -16.40 -10.66
N THR A 42 7.49 -16.35 -9.53
CA THR A 42 6.44 -15.39 -9.17
C THR A 42 6.65 -14.89 -7.75
N TYR A 43 5.89 -13.89 -7.32
CA TYR A 43 5.72 -13.68 -5.88
C TYR A 43 4.83 -14.79 -5.31
N THR A 44 4.97 -15.06 -4.02
CA THR A 44 4.12 -15.99 -3.28
C THR A 44 3.67 -15.36 -1.96
N ASP A 45 2.53 -15.79 -1.44
CA ASP A 45 2.04 -15.45 -0.10
C ASP A 45 3.01 -15.95 0.98
N CYS A 46 3.32 -17.24 0.95
CA CYS A 46 4.25 -17.92 1.84
C CYS A 46 5.11 -18.96 1.08
N PRO A 47 6.31 -19.32 1.57
CA PRO A 47 7.20 -20.20 0.84
C PRO A 47 6.89 -21.71 0.99
N TYR A 48 5.87 -22.11 1.75
CA TYR A 48 5.67 -23.51 2.15
C TYR A 48 4.23 -24.04 2.18
N TYR A 49 3.22 -23.28 2.64
CA TYR A 49 1.84 -23.80 2.65
C TYR A 49 1.19 -23.75 1.27
N GLU A 50 1.07 -22.55 0.70
CA GLU A 50 0.31 -22.35 -0.54
C GLU A 50 1.22 -22.10 -1.73
N GLN A 51 2.23 -21.25 -1.57
CA GLN A 51 3.15 -20.86 -2.65
C GLN A 51 2.40 -20.25 -3.84
N LEU A 52 1.39 -19.42 -3.56
CA LEU A 52 0.50 -18.83 -4.56
C LEU A 52 0.69 -17.31 -4.67
N GLN A 53 0.67 -16.79 -5.90
CA GLN A 53 0.78 -15.36 -6.17
C GLN A 53 -0.56 -14.64 -5.92
N TYR A 54 -0.95 -14.48 -4.66
CA TYR A 54 -2.13 -13.71 -4.28
C TYR A 54 -1.94 -12.22 -4.57
N ILE A 55 -2.95 -11.57 -5.14
CA ILE A 55 -2.82 -10.17 -5.61
C ILE A 55 -2.61 -9.19 -4.43
N GLY A 56 -3.30 -9.40 -3.31
CA GLY A 56 -3.14 -8.56 -2.11
C GLY A 56 -1.70 -8.52 -1.61
N ASP A 57 -1.08 -9.69 -1.51
CA ASP A 57 0.32 -9.90 -1.15
C ASP A 57 1.27 -9.30 -2.18
N THR A 58 1.04 -9.65 -3.43
CA THR A 58 1.91 -9.28 -4.55
C THR A 58 2.06 -7.77 -4.67
N ARG A 59 1.00 -7.00 -4.37
CA ARG A 59 1.07 -5.54 -4.37
C ARG A 59 2.12 -5.01 -3.39
N ILE A 60 2.11 -5.49 -2.13
CA ILE A 60 3.08 -5.06 -1.11
C ILE A 60 4.48 -5.54 -1.49
N GLN A 61 4.61 -6.79 -1.95
CA GLN A 61 5.90 -7.35 -2.35
C GLN A 61 6.52 -6.63 -3.55
N ALA A 62 5.71 -6.24 -4.54
CA ALA A 62 6.15 -5.43 -5.66
C ALA A 62 6.72 -4.09 -5.16
N MET A 63 6.03 -3.42 -4.25
CA MET A 63 6.53 -2.18 -3.64
C MET A 63 7.84 -2.38 -2.87
N VAL A 64 7.99 -3.47 -2.12
CA VAL A 64 9.28 -3.83 -1.50
C VAL A 64 10.38 -3.97 -2.56
N SER A 65 10.11 -4.70 -3.65
CA SER A 65 11.10 -4.85 -4.73
C SER A 65 11.46 -3.51 -5.37
N TYR A 66 10.52 -2.57 -5.44
CA TYR A 66 10.78 -1.25 -5.99
C TYR A 66 11.74 -0.43 -5.14
N TYR A 67 11.51 -0.44 -3.83
CA TYR A 67 12.32 0.30 -2.87
C TYR A 67 13.67 -0.38 -2.59
N TYR A 68 13.76 -1.71 -2.60
CA TYR A 68 14.98 -2.43 -2.22
C TYR A 68 15.89 -2.78 -3.39
N SER A 69 15.31 -3.34 -4.45
CA SER A 69 16.09 -3.91 -5.54
C SER A 69 16.16 -2.99 -6.75
N GLY A 70 15.06 -2.29 -7.05
CA GLY A 70 14.93 -1.58 -8.31
C GLY A 70 14.54 -2.50 -9.46
N ASP A 71 14.80 -3.81 -9.35
CA ASP A 71 14.36 -4.83 -10.31
C ASP A 71 12.83 -4.99 -10.28
N ASP A 72 12.20 -4.65 -11.40
CA ASP A 72 10.76 -4.68 -11.60
C ASP A 72 10.30 -5.80 -12.53
N ARG A 73 11.20 -6.68 -12.98
CA ARG A 73 10.86 -7.77 -13.91
C ARG A 73 9.85 -8.72 -13.30
N LEU A 74 10.02 -9.07 -12.02
CA LEU A 74 9.07 -9.95 -11.32
C LEU A 74 7.70 -9.27 -11.13
N ALA A 75 7.67 -7.97 -10.78
CA ALA A 75 6.43 -7.19 -10.68
C ALA A 75 5.71 -7.04 -12.02
N ARG A 76 6.47 -6.76 -13.09
CA ARG A 76 5.94 -6.67 -14.46
C ARG A 76 5.39 -8.03 -14.93
N ASN A 77 6.07 -9.13 -14.59
CA ASN A 77 5.58 -10.50 -14.84
C ASN A 77 4.29 -10.78 -14.05
N ALA A 78 4.24 -10.43 -12.78
CA ALA A 78 3.06 -10.60 -11.93
C ALA A 78 1.84 -9.86 -12.50
N ILE A 79 2.01 -8.59 -12.93
CA ILE A 79 0.95 -7.81 -13.58
C ILE A 79 0.42 -8.50 -14.85
N ASN A 80 1.30 -9.07 -15.68
CA ASN A 80 0.89 -9.85 -16.85
C ASN A 80 0.08 -11.09 -16.48
N LEU A 81 0.58 -11.87 -15.52
CA LEU A 81 -0.04 -13.10 -15.08
C LEU A 81 -1.42 -12.83 -14.48
N ILE A 82 -1.55 -11.82 -13.61
CA ILE A 82 -2.82 -11.43 -13.02
C ILE A 82 -3.81 -10.95 -14.10
N ASP A 83 -3.36 -10.15 -15.08
CA ASP A 83 -4.17 -9.72 -16.23
C ASP A 83 -4.68 -10.91 -17.07
N HIS A 84 -3.82 -11.91 -17.31
CA HIS A 84 -4.19 -13.13 -18.04
C HIS A 84 -5.15 -14.03 -17.26
N SER A 85 -5.25 -13.85 -15.94
CA SER A 85 -6.16 -14.62 -15.08
C SER A 85 -7.62 -14.15 -15.15
N ARG A 86 -7.90 -13.09 -15.91
CA ARG A 86 -9.26 -12.54 -16.07
C ARG A 86 -10.24 -13.61 -16.56
N LEU A 87 -11.38 -13.67 -15.90
CA LEU A 87 -12.52 -14.49 -16.28
C LEU A 87 -13.35 -13.76 -17.35
N ALA A 88 -14.23 -14.49 -18.02
CA ALA A 88 -15.09 -13.94 -19.08
C ALA A 88 -15.95 -12.75 -18.61
N GLU A 89 -16.29 -12.69 -17.32
CA GLU A 89 -17.05 -11.60 -16.71
C GLU A 89 -16.22 -10.37 -16.35
N GLY A 90 -14.89 -10.43 -16.48
CA GLY A 90 -13.95 -9.31 -16.34
C GLY A 90 -13.06 -9.35 -15.09
N ILE A 91 -13.50 -10.02 -14.02
CA ILE A 91 -12.75 -10.11 -12.76
C ILE A 91 -11.53 -11.04 -12.88
N THR A 92 -10.49 -10.83 -12.07
CA THR A 92 -9.31 -11.71 -12.00
C THR A 92 -9.52 -12.87 -11.05
N LYS A 93 -8.75 -13.95 -11.20
CA LYS A 93 -8.54 -14.89 -10.08
C LYS A 93 -7.87 -14.16 -8.91
N SER A 94 -8.02 -14.67 -7.68
CA SER A 94 -7.35 -14.13 -6.48
C SER A 94 -5.85 -14.36 -6.49
N CYS A 95 -5.43 -15.48 -7.06
CA CYS A 95 -4.04 -15.87 -7.25
C CYS A 95 -3.85 -16.50 -8.63
N TYR A 96 -2.72 -16.22 -9.28
CA TYR A 96 -2.40 -16.79 -10.59
C TYR A 96 -0.89 -16.73 -10.88
N PRO A 97 -0.29 -17.77 -11.49
CA PRO A 97 -0.88 -18.98 -12.04
C PRO A 97 -1.38 -19.96 -10.98
N THR A 98 -2.48 -20.66 -11.28
CA THR A 98 -3.03 -21.71 -10.41
C THR A 98 -3.89 -22.68 -11.24
N ARG A 99 -3.98 -23.94 -10.80
CA ARG A 99 -4.83 -24.97 -11.41
C ARG A 99 -6.32 -24.71 -11.17
N GLY A 100 -6.67 -24.20 -9.98
CA GLY A 100 -8.05 -23.97 -9.57
C GLY A 100 -8.61 -22.63 -10.05
N THR A 101 -9.88 -22.39 -9.76
CA THR A 101 -10.47 -21.05 -9.83
C THR A 101 -10.85 -20.65 -8.42
N GLN A 102 -10.09 -19.73 -7.86
CA GLN A 102 -10.40 -19.05 -6.62
C GLN A 102 -10.49 -17.55 -6.94
N ILE A 103 -11.48 -16.87 -6.36
CA ILE A 103 -11.76 -15.47 -6.66
C ILE A 103 -12.00 -14.77 -5.33
N ILE A 104 -11.23 -13.71 -5.11
CA ILE A 104 -11.43 -12.73 -4.05
C ILE A 104 -11.73 -11.43 -4.76
N SER A 105 -12.99 -10.98 -4.76
CA SER A 105 -13.37 -9.84 -5.60
C SER A 105 -12.61 -8.54 -5.24
N PRO A 106 -12.43 -8.18 -3.95
CA PRO A 106 -11.54 -7.08 -3.55
C PRO A 106 -10.14 -7.12 -4.16
N PHE A 107 -9.58 -8.30 -4.41
CA PHE A 107 -8.22 -8.43 -4.94
C PHE A 107 -8.11 -7.93 -6.39
N SER A 108 -9.17 -8.01 -7.18
CA SER A 108 -9.20 -7.38 -8.51
C SER A 108 -9.14 -5.85 -8.47
N LEU A 109 -9.65 -5.22 -7.41
CA LEU A 109 -9.48 -3.78 -7.21
C LEU A 109 -8.03 -3.45 -6.80
N TRP A 110 -7.37 -4.33 -6.03
CA TRP A 110 -5.93 -4.20 -5.75
C TRP A 110 -5.05 -4.36 -6.98
N TYR A 111 -5.47 -5.15 -7.98
CA TYR A 111 -4.77 -5.18 -9.26
C TYR A 111 -4.76 -3.80 -9.95
N ILE A 112 -5.87 -3.05 -9.91
CA ILE A 112 -5.89 -1.66 -10.41
C ILE A 112 -4.92 -0.77 -9.62
N GLY A 113 -4.85 -0.97 -8.29
CA GLY A 113 -3.84 -0.35 -7.44
C GLY A 113 -2.40 -0.70 -7.85
N MET A 114 -2.12 -1.96 -8.16
CA MET A 114 -0.80 -2.40 -8.67
C MET A 114 -0.44 -1.76 -9.99
N LEU A 115 -1.40 -1.61 -10.92
CA LEU A 115 -1.17 -0.88 -12.17
C LEU A 115 -0.78 0.57 -11.90
N HIS A 116 -1.48 1.23 -10.98
CA HIS A 116 -1.18 2.60 -10.59
C HIS A 116 0.18 2.72 -9.89
N ASP A 117 0.50 1.80 -8.99
CA ASP A 117 1.80 1.77 -8.30
C ASP A 117 2.94 1.57 -9.32
N TYR A 118 2.83 0.60 -10.23
CA TYR A 118 3.82 0.41 -11.29
C TYR A 118 3.93 1.65 -12.19
N TRP A 119 2.82 2.26 -12.59
CA TRP A 119 2.79 3.50 -13.38
C TRP A 119 3.49 4.67 -12.68
N MET A 120 3.35 4.80 -11.36
CA MET A 120 3.96 5.86 -10.58
C MET A 120 5.45 5.65 -10.34
N TYR A 121 5.90 4.40 -10.16
CA TYR A 121 7.28 4.11 -9.79
C TYR A 121 8.16 3.60 -10.95
N ARG A 122 7.59 3.24 -12.10
CA ARG A 122 8.31 2.69 -13.26
C ARG A 122 7.99 3.42 -14.54
N ASN A 123 9.04 3.73 -15.30
CA ASN A 123 8.95 4.50 -16.53
C ASN A 123 8.55 3.62 -17.74
N ASP A 124 7.44 2.91 -17.63
CA ASP A 124 6.89 2.03 -18.69
C ASP A 124 5.37 2.25 -18.82
N SER A 125 5.02 3.47 -19.23
CA SER A 125 3.62 3.88 -19.45
C SER A 125 2.94 3.13 -20.61
N VAL A 126 3.70 2.63 -21.57
CA VAL A 126 3.16 1.84 -22.69
C VAL A 126 2.62 0.51 -22.17
N PHE A 127 3.37 -0.18 -21.31
CA PHE A 127 2.90 -1.38 -20.64
C PHE A 127 1.61 -1.15 -19.86
N ILE A 128 1.52 -0.07 -19.09
CA ILE A 128 0.32 0.25 -18.31
C ILE A 128 -0.89 0.55 -19.20
N ARG A 129 -0.69 1.29 -20.30
CA ARG A 129 -1.77 1.55 -21.27
C ARG A 129 -2.37 0.25 -21.79
N ASP A 130 -1.54 -0.74 -22.11
CA ASP A 130 -2.00 -2.03 -22.63
C ASP A 130 -2.82 -2.82 -21.58
N LYS A 131 -2.62 -2.56 -20.28
CA LYS A 131 -3.37 -3.16 -19.17
C LYS A 131 -4.68 -2.45 -18.81
N LEU A 132 -4.94 -1.26 -19.37
CA LEU A 132 -6.17 -0.52 -19.06
C LEU A 132 -7.44 -1.25 -19.50
N VAL A 133 -7.37 -2.11 -20.52
CA VAL A 133 -8.51 -2.98 -20.88
C VAL A 133 -8.91 -3.92 -19.74
N GLY A 134 -7.94 -4.42 -18.96
CA GLY A 134 -8.18 -5.22 -17.76
C GLY A 134 -8.84 -4.42 -16.65
N ALA A 135 -8.32 -3.22 -16.36
CA ALA A 135 -8.91 -2.32 -15.37
C ALA A 135 -10.37 -1.95 -15.73
N ARG A 136 -10.65 -1.68 -17.01
CA ARG A 136 -12.01 -1.41 -17.50
C ARG A 136 -12.95 -2.60 -17.30
N ALA A 137 -12.50 -3.82 -17.62
CA ALA A 137 -13.32 -5.03 -17.45
C ALA A 137 -13.64 -5.30 -15.97
N ILE A 138 -12.68 -5.07 -15.07
CA ILE A 138 -12.89 -5.18 -13.62
C ILE A 138 -13.91 -4.13 -13.15
N LEU A 139 -13.77 -2.86 -13.55
CA LEU A 139 -14.71 -1.82 -13.13
C LEU A 139 -16.12 -2.02 -13.73
N ASP A 140 -16.23 -2.53 -14.95
CA ASP A 140 -17.51 -2.96 -15.54
C ASP A 140 -18.16 -4.08 -14.73
N PHE A 141 -17.38 -5.09 -14.33
CA PHE A 141 -17.85 -6.16 -13.46
C PHE A 141 -18.45 -5.63 -12.16
N PHE A 142 -17.73 -4.77 -11.43
CA PHE A 142 -18.25 -4.16 -10.20
C PHE A 142 -19.47 -3.26 -10.47
N GLY A 143 -19.50 -2.58 -11.61
CA GLY A 143 -20.62 -1.75 -12.05
C GLY A 143 -21.96 -2.49 -12.12
N LYS A 144 -21.96 -3.80 -12.40
CA LYS A 144 -23.17 -4.65 -12.44
C LYS A 144 -23.80 -4.86 -11.06
N TYR A 145 -23.02 -4.71 -10.00
CA TYR A 145 -23.45 -4.90 -8.61
C TYR A 145 -23.61 -3.56 -7.86
N GLN A 146 -23.31 -2.43 -8.52
CA GLN A 146 -23.60 -1.10 -7.96
C GLN A 146 -25.10 -0.83 -7.99
N GLN A 147 -25.63 -0.29 -6.89
CA GLN A 147 -26.99 0.23 -6.81
C GLN A 147 -27.10 1.59 -7.50
N ALA A 148 -28.31 2.15 -7.60
CA ALA A 148 -28.54 3.47 -8.21
C ALA A 148 -27.76 4.61 -7.52
N ASP A 149 -27.47 4.48 -6.22
CA ASP A 149 -26.62 5.40 -5.47
C ASP A 149 -25.11 5.13 -5.64
N GLY A 150 -24.73 4.11 -6.41
CA GLY A 150 -23.34 3.71 -6.64
C GLY A 150 -22.76 2.76 -5.58
N SER A 151 -23.44 2.51 -4.45
CA SER A 151 -22.95 1.55 -3.45
C SER A 151 -22.95 0.12 -3.97
N LEU A 152 -21.94 -0.66 -3.60
CA LEU A 152 -21.73 -2.02 -4.03
C LEU A 152 -22.53 -2.97 -3.15
N LYS A 153 -23.55 -3.61 -3.74
CA LYS A 153 -24.42 -4.56 -3.04
C LYS A 153 -24.00 -5.99 -3.35
N GLU A 154 -23.75 -6.75 -2.29
CA GLU A 154 -23.49 -8.20 -2.35
C GLU A 154 -22.52 -8.58 -3.47
N ALA A 155 -21.34 -7.96 -3.45
CA ALA A 155 -20.29 -8.30 -4.39
C ALA A 155 -20.06 -9.83 -4.39
N PRO A 156 -20.03 -10.47 -5.57
CA PRO A 156 -19.92 -11.92 -5.65
C PRO A 156 -18.53 -12.40 -5.21
N TYR A 157 -18.43 -13.72 -5.05
CA TYR A 157 -17.23 -14.44 -4.60
C TYR A 157 -16.80 -14.08 -3.18
N TRP A 158 -15.60 -14.50 -2.80
CA TRP A 158 -15.08 -14.23 -1.48
C TRP A 158 -14.71 -12.75 -1.36
N THR A 159 -15.31 -12.03 -0.44
CA THR A 159 -15.07 -10.60 -0.23
C THR A 159 -14.07 -10.34 0.91
N PHE A 160 -12.98 -11.11 0.93
CA PHE A 160 -11.90 -10.99 1.92
C PHE A 160 -11.28 -9.59 1.91
N VAL A 161 -11.07 -9.04 3.11
CA VAL A 161 -10.33 -7.79 3.33
C VAL A 161 -9.11 -8.04 4.21
N ASP A 162 -9.28 -8.71 5.35
CA ASP A 162 -8.24 -8.94 6.36
C ASP A 162 -8.66 -10.04 7.35
N TRP A 163 -7.71 -10.65 8.05
CA TRP A 163 -7.97 -11.63 9.12
C TRP A 163 -8.32 -10.97 10.46
N ALA A 164 -9.25 -10.00 10.43
CA ALA A 164 -9.66 -9.21 11.59
C ALA A 164 -11.18 -9.16 11.75
N GLY A 165 -11.71 -9.60 12.90
CA GLY A 165 -13.15 -9.62 13.16
C GLY A 165 -13.90 -10.38 12.04
N ASN A 166 -14.89 -9.74 11.42
CA ASN A 166 -15.64 -10.33 10.30
C ASN A 166 -15.09 -9.92 8.90
N MET A 167 -13.92 -9.28 8.82
CA MET A 167 -13.32 -8.83 7.55
C MET A 167 -12.90 -10.00 6.63
N GLY A 168 -12.69 -11.18 7.20
CA GLY A 168 -12.40 -12.40 6.45
C GLY A 168 -13.66 -13.10 5.92
N GLY A 169 -14.81 -12.92 6.57
CA GLY A 169 -16.06 -13.63 6.26
C GLY A 169 -16.97 -12.94 5.24
N GLY A 170 -16.66 -11.69 4.88
CA GLY A 170 -17.51 -10.88 4.03
C GLY A 170 -18.50 -10.04 4.83
N LEU A 171 -18.08 -8.83 5.18
CA LEU A 171 -18.88 -7.88 5.96
C LEU A 171 -20.05 -7.34 5.13
N LYS A 172 -21.28 -7.34 5.65
CA LYS A 172 -22.41 -6.68 4.99
C LYS A 172 -23.45 -6.15 5.96
N GLY A 173 -24.04 -5.00 5.62
CA GLY A 173 -25.22 -4.45 6.28
C GLY A 173 -26.53 -5.08 5.79
N SER A 174 -27.65 -4.60 6.30
CA SER A 174 -29.00 -5.07 5.93
C SER A 174 -29.37 -4.76 4.47
N ASP A 175 -28.74 -3.76 3.86
CA ASP A 175 -28.89 -3.44 2.43
C ASP A 175 -27.92 -4.22 1.54
N GLY A 176 -27.12 -5.13 2.12
CA GLY A 176 -26.11 -5.91 1.41
C GLY A 176 -24.83 -5.14 1.07
N CYS A 177 -24.68 -3.90 1.55
CA CYS A 177 -23.53 -3.04 1.27
C CYS A 177 -22.62 -2.93 2.51
N ALA A 178 -21.36 -2.54 2.32
CA ALA A 178 -20.44 -2.22 3.41
C ALA A 178 -19.45 -1.13 2.98
N ALA A 179 -19.07 -0.27 3.92
CA ALA A 179 -18.22 0.88 3.66
C ALA A 179 -16.87 0.48 3.06
N ILE A 180 -16.29 -0.62 3.54
CA ILE A 180 -14.96 -1.08 3.12
C ILE A 180 -14.89 -1.37 1.61
N TYR A 181 -15.94 -1.96 1.03
CA TYR A 181 -15.97 -2.27 -0.40
C TYR A 181 -16.25 -1.04 -1.26
N ASP A 182 -17.14 -0.16 -0.80
CA ASP A 182 -17.42 1.12 -1.48
C ASP A 182 -16.17 2.01 -1.51
N LEU A 183 -15.42 2.06 -0.41
CA LEU A 183 -14.18 2.81 -0.29
C LEU A 183 -13.07 2.25 -1.18
N GLN A 184 -12.92 0.93 -1.24
CA GLN A 184 -11.94 0.31 -2.11
C GLN A 184 -12.29 0.51 -3.60
N LEU A 185 -13.57 0.40 -3.96
CA LEU A 185 -14.05 0.68 -5.31
C LEU A 185 -13.89 2.16 -5.69
N LEU A 186 -14.16 3.07 -4.75
CA LEU A 186 -13.86 4.50 -4.91
C LEU A 186 -12.38 4.72 -5.25
N TRP A 187 -11.47 4.08 -4.50
CA TRP A 187 -10.04 4.25 -4.74
C TRP A 187 -9.62 3.68 -6.10
N ALA A 188 -10.19 2.55 -6.50
CA ALA A 188 -9.99 1.96 -7.82
C ALA A 188 -10.46 2.88 -8.95
N TYR A 189 -11.61 3.56 -8.81
CA TYR A 189 -12.04 4.56 -9.78
C TYR A 189 -11.09 5.75 -9.84
N GLN A 190 -10.55 6.22 -8.70
CA GLN A 190 -9.59 7.33 -8.67
C GLN A 190 -8.28 6.96 -9.39
N TRP A 191 -7.73 5.78 -9.13
CA TRP A 191 -6.54 5.28 -9.80
C TRP A 191 -6.76 5.09 -11.30
N ALA A 192 -7.86 4.44 -11.69
CA ALA A 192 -8.20 4.24 -13.08
C ALA A 192 -8.41 5.58 -13.80
N ALA A 193 -9.12 6.53 -13.19
CA ALA A 193 -9.31 7.86 -13.77
C ALA A 193 -7.98 8.59 -14.02
N ALA A 194 -7.05 8.51 -13.06
CA ALA A 194 -5.72 9.11 -13.20
C ALA A 194 -4.90 8.50 -14.34
N MET A 195 -4.90 7.17 -14.46
CA MET A 195 -4.21 6.47 -15.55
C MET A 195 -4.87 6.74 -16.91
N GLU A 196 -6.20 6.65 -17.00
CA GLU A 196 -6.95 6.93 -18.23
C GLU A 196 -6.72 8.36 -18.73
N ALA A 197 -6.67 9.34 -17.82
CA ALA A 197 -6.44 10.74 -18.17
C ALA A 197 -5.04 11.00 -18.76
N LYS A 198 -4.07 10.12 -18.51
CA LYS A 198 -2.67 10.33 -18.91
C LYS A 198 -2.21 9.43 -20.03
N VAL A 199 -2.59 8.16 -20.00
CA VAL A 199 -2.09 7.15 -20.94
C VAL A 199 -3.23 6.38 -21.63
N GLY A 200 -4.48 6.60 -21.23
CA GLY A 200 -5.66 5.93 -21.79
C GLY A 200 -6.61 6.87 -22.52
N LEU A 201 -7.90 6.70 -22.27
CA LEU A 201 -8.98 7.40 -22.96
C LEU A 201 -9.66 8.40 -22.01
N GLN A 202 -9.75 9.66 -22.44
CA GLN A 202 -10.34 10.75 -21.64
C GLN A 202 -11.79 10.50 -21.24
N ASP A 203 -12.56 9.77 -22.05
CA ASP A 203 -13.96 9.47 -21.75
C ASP A 203 -14.10 8.54 -20.54
N PHE A 204 -13.23 7.53 -20.43
CA PHE A 204 -13.16 6.69 -19.24
C PHE A 204 -12.68 7.47 -18.02
N ALA A 205 -11.72 8.40 -18.20
CA ALA A 205 -11.31 9.28 -17.10
C ALA A 205 -12.48 10.13 -16.56
N ARG A 206 -13.30 10.71 -17.45
CA ARG A 206 -14.51 11.45 -17.05
C ARG A 206 -15.53 10.55 -16.37
N LEU A 207 -15.82 9.38 -16.93
CA LEU A 207 -16.76 8.41 -16.36
C LEU A 207 -16.34 7.96 -14.96
N TYR A 208 -15.07 7.60 -14.76
CA TYR A 208 -14.56 7.13 -13.49
C TYR A 208 -14.50 8.24 -12.44
N ASN A 209 -14.17 9.47 -12.83
CA ASN A 209 -14.31 10.62 -11.93
C ASN A 209 -15.76 10.85 -11.50
N GLN A 210 -16.73 10.73 -12.41
CA GLN A 210 -18.16 10.85 -12.05
C GLN A 210 -18.59 9.76 -11.06
N LYS A 211 -18.20 8.50 -11.30
CA LYS A 211 -18.48 7.37 -10.40
C LYS A 211 -17.80 7.51 -9.04
N ALA A 212 -16.56 8.00 -9.01
CA ALA A 212 -15.85 8.32 -7.78
C ALA A 212 -16.60 9.39 -6.97
N GLU A 213 -16.98 10.51 -7.59
CA GLU A 213 -17.73 11.58 -6.90
C GLU A 213 -19.10 11.12 -6.41
N GLN A 214 -19.77 10.22 -7.13
CA GLN A 214 -21.00 9.59 -6.65
C GLN A 214 -20.75 8.77 -5.38
N LEU A 215 -19.76 7.88 -5.40
CA LEU A 215 -19.40 7.05 -4.24
C LEU A 215 -19.00 7.89 -3.03
N LYS A 216 -18.24 8.99 -3.22
CA LYS A 216 -17.90 9.91 -2.12
C LYS A 216 -19.15 10.40 -1.39
N ARG A 217 -20.16 10.86 -2.13
CA ARG A 217 -21.44 11.34 -1.54
C ARG A 217 -22.20 10.20 -0.88
N THR A 218 -22.23 9.03 -1.50
CA THR A 218 -22.95 7.85 -0.96
C THR A 218 -22.33 7.35 0.33
N ILE A 219 -21.00 7.23 0.38
CA ILE A 219 -20.25 6.82 1.58
C ILE A 219 -20.46 7.84 2.71
N GLN A 220 -20.34 9.13 2.39
CA GLN A 220 -20.60 10.23 3.35
C GLN A 220 -22.03 10.17 3.91
N SER A 221 -23.03 9.85 3.09
CA SER A 221 -24.42 9.77 3.53
C SER A 221 -24.73 8.49 4.31
N LYS A 222 -24.23 7.33 3.85
CA LYS A 222 -24.59 6.03 4.42
C LYS A 222 -23.84 5.72 5.71
N TYR A 223 -22.55 6.01 5.74
CA TYR A 223 -21.65 5.42 6.73
C TYR A 223 -21.10 6.42 7.75
N TRP A 224 -21.08 7.72 7.44
CA TRP A 224 -20.56 8.72 8.38
C TRP A 224 -21.40 8.79 9.67
N ASP A 225 -20.74 8.68 10.81
CA ASP A 225 -21.32 8.95 12.12
C ASP A 225 -20.80 10.31 12.64
N ALA A 226 -21.70 11.30 12.71
CA ALA A 226 -21.33 12.65 13.12
C ALA A 226 -20.96 12.76 14.60
N SER A 227 -21.43 11.85 15.45
CA SER A 227 -21.12 11.84 16.88
C SER A 227 -19.74 11.26 17.13
N LYS A 228 -19.39 10.19 16.41
CA LYS A 228 -18.09 9.52 16.53
C LYS A 228 -17.01 10.08 15.61
N LYS A 229 -17.37 10.94 14.65
CA LYS A 229 -16.46 11.53 13.66
C LYS A 229 -15.69 10.48 12.85
N MET A 230 -16.37 9.40 12.50
CA MET A 230 -15.81 8.26 11.77
C MET A 230 -16.87 7.59 10.89
N TYR A 231 -16.42 6.80 9.93
CA TYR A 231 -17.27 5.98 9.09
C TYR A 231 -17.52 4.64 9.76
N ALA A 232 -18.79 4.28 9.89
CA ALA A 232 -19.20 2.95 10.29
C ALA A 232 -18.93 1.93 9.18
N ASP A 233 -18.78 0.68 9.58
CA ASP A 233 -18.57 -0.45 8.66
C ASP A 233 -19.78 -0.70 7.76
N THR A 234 -20.99 -0.43 8.28
CA THR A 234 -22.27 -0.61 7.59
C THR A 234 -23.24 0.52 7.94
N LYS A 235 -24.35 0.63 7.19
CA LYS A 235 -25.35 1.71 7.36
C LYS A 235 -26.03 1.71 8.73
N GLU A 236 -26.01 0.57 9.44
CA GLU A 236 -26.59 0.42 10.77
C GLU A 236 -25.76 1.09 11.87
N LYS A 237 -24.51 1.48 11.58
CA LYS A 237 -23.61 2.18 12.50
C LYS A 237 -23.34 1.44 13.82
N LYS A 238 -23.33 0.10 13.75
CA LYS A 238 -23.10 -0.77 14.91
C LYS A 238 -21.64 -1.11 15.17
N SER A 239 -20.81 -1.14 14.12
CA SER A 239 -19.39 -1.42 14.22
C SER A 239 -18.57 -0.41 13.41
N PHE A 240 -17.31 -0.28 13.81
CA PHE A 240 -16.34 0.64 13.24
C PHE A 240 -14.99 -0.09 13.18
N SER A 241 -14.23 0.14 12.12
CA SER A 241 -12.95 -0.51 11.88
C SER A 241 -11.87 0.49 11.53
N GLN A 242 -10.62 0.11 11.81
CA GLN A 242 -9.46 0.79 11.25
C GLN A 242 -9.45 0.67 9.71
N HIS A 243 -9.93 -0.44 9.15
CA HIS A 243 -9.93 -0.71 7.70
C HIS A 243 -10.71 0.36 6.91
N ALA A 244 -12.00 0.52 7.23
CA ALA A 244 -12.86 1.47 6.51
C ALA A 244 -12.34 2.91 6.68
N ASN A 245 -11.97 3.28 7.90
CA ASN A 245 -11.53 4.64 8.18
C ASN A 245 -10.14 4.95 7.60
N SER A 246 -9.24 3.96 7.48
CA SER A 246 -7.97 4.12 6.76
C SER A 246 -8.23 4.41 5.28
N LEU A 247 -9.10 3.63 4.63
CA LEU A 247 -9.43 3.89 3.22
C LEU A 247 -10.19 5.20 3.03
N ALA A 248 -11.00 5.64 4.01
CA ALA A 248 -11.66 6.95 3.96
C ALA A 248 -10.64 8.10 3.94
N ILE A 249 -9.59 8.03 4.76
CA ILE A 249 -8.50 9.00 4.73
C ILE A 249 -7.75 8.93 3.39
N LEU A 250 -7.41 7.73 2.92
CA LEU A 250 -6.62 7.53 1.70
C LEU A 250 -7.35 7.99 0.42
N THR A 251 -8.65 7.78 0.34
CA THR A 251 -9.51 8.26 -0.77
C THR A 251 -9.82 9.76 -0.69
N GLY A 252 -9.48 10.41 0.43
CA GLY A 252 -9.61 11.87 0.61
C GLY A 252 -11.05 12.34 0.84
N ILE A 253 -11.91 11.48 1.38
CA ILE A 253 -13.31 11.85 1.69
C ILE A 253 -13.47 12.50 3.06
N VAL A 254 -12.51 12.28 3.96
CA VAL A 254 -12.50 12.91 5.28
C VAL A 254 -12.15 14.39 5.12
N ASN A 255 -12.98 15.27 5.69
CA ASN A 255 -12.71 16.70 5.65
C ASN A 255 -11.52 17.06 6.57
N ASN A 256 -10.88 18.21 6.30
CA ASN A 256 -9.68 18.62 7.04
C ASN A 256 -9.92 18.87 8.54
N THR A 257 -11.15 19.19 8.94
CA THR A 257 -11.50 19.48 10.35
C THR A 257 -11.59 18.19 11.16
N ASP A 258 -12.19 17.14 10.62
CA ASP A 258 -12.40 15.86 11.30
C ASP A 258 -11.21 14.90 11.13
N LEU A 259 -10.33 15.15 10.15
CA LEU A 259 -9.16 14.29 9.85
C LEU A 259 -8.24 14.04 11.06
N PRO A 260 -7.82 15.05 11.85
CA PRO A 260 -6.99 14.80 13.03
C PRO A 260 -7.71 13.97 14.11
N VAL A 261 -9.02 14.19 14.30
CA VAL A 261 -9.84 13.48 15.30
C VAL A 261 -9.99 12.01 14.90
N LEU A 262 -10.25 11.75 13.63
CA LEU A 262 -10.35 10.39 13.10
C LEU A 262 -9.00 9.66 13.24
N ALA A 263 -7.91 10.31 12.87
CA ALA A 263 -6.58 9.71 12.92
C ALA A 263 -6.11 9.41 14.36
N ASP A 264 -6.46 10.26 15.33
CA ASP A 264 -6.25 9.98 16.74
C ASP A 264 -7.08 8.75 17.20
N SER A 265 -8.35 8.70 16.82
CA SER A 265 -9.24 7.57 17.14
C SER A 265 -8.70 6.24 16.57
N LEU A 266 -8.15 6.26 15.35
CA LEU A 266 -7.52 5.09 14.73
C LEU A 266 -6.36 4.52 15.55
N GLN A 267 -5.61 5.35 16.27
CA GLN A 267 -4.48 4.88 17.09
C GLN A 267 -4.93 4.37 18.47
N HIS A 268 -5.89 5.07 19.07
CA HIS A 268 -6.19 4.94 20.50
C HIS A 268 -7.47 4.17 20.82
N ASP A 269 -8.48 4.16 19.94
CA ASP A 269 -9.73 3.44 20.19
C ASP A 269 -9.58 1.93 19.94
N LYS A 270 -9.50 1.17 21.03
CA LYS A 270 -9.38 -0.29 21.01
C LYS A 270 -10.71 -1.02 20.80
N ASN A 271 -11.83 -0.29 20.76
CA ASN A 271 -13.13 -0.87 20.40
C ASN A 271 -13.29 -1.00 18.88
N LEU A 272 -12.42 -0.37 18.08
CA LEU A 272 -12.38 -0.56 16.65
C LEU A 272 -11.87 -1.96 16.32
N THR A 273 -12.42 -2.57 15.26
CA THR A 273 -11.76 -3.74 14.64
C THR A 273 -10.38 -3.31 14.17
N GLN A 274 -9.33 -3.90 14.77
CA GLN A 274 -7.94 -3.56 14.49
C GLN A 274 -7.44 -4.27 13.23
N CYS A 275 -6.62 -3.60 12.43
CA CYS A 275 -5.93 -4.20 11.29
C CYS A 275 -4.94 -5.27 11.73
N THR A 276 -4.81 -6.34 10.94
CA THR A 276 -3.67 -7.25 11.06
C THR A 276 -2.45 -6.67 10.34
N VAL A 277 -1.33 -7.41 10.39
CA VAL A 277 -0.08 -7.05 9.74
C VAL A 277 -0.25 -6.70 8.26
N TYR A 278 -1.17 -7.35 7.54
CA TYR A 278 -1.47 -7.05 6.13
C TYR A 278 -2.02 -5.63 5.97
N PHE A 279 -3.14 -5.33 6.62
CA PHE A 279 -3.84 -4.06 6.40
C PHE A 279 -3.18 -2.87 7.11
N ASN A 280 -2.27 -3.13 8.05
CA ASN A 280 -1.43 -2.09 8.66
C ASN A 280 -0.63 -1.30 7.61
N TYR A 281 -0.33 -1.87 6.43
CA TYR A 281 0.24 -1.12 5.31
C TYR A 281 -0.61 0.09 4.90
N TYR A 282 -1.93 -0.06 4.86
CA TYR A 282 -2.86 1.01 4.51
C TYR A 282 -3.14 1.94 5.69
N LEU A 283 -3.25 1.39 6.91
CA LEU A 283 -3.40 2.19 8.13
C LEU A 283 -2.23 3.16 8.30
N ASN A 284 -0.99 2.69 8.15
CA ASN A 284 0.20 3.52 8.28
C ASN A 284 0.21 4.66 7.25
N GLN A 285 -0.13 4.38 5.99
CA GLN A 285 -0.27 5.42 4.96
C GLN A 285 -1.36 6.43 5.30
N ALA A 286 -2.49 5.98 5.85
CA ALA A 286 -3.58 6.85 6.27
C ALA A 286 -3.15 7.79 7.40
N LEU A 287 -2.47 7.28 8.42
CA LEU A 287 -1.95 8.07 9.54
C LEU A 287 -0.88 9.07 9.08
N VAL A 288 0.03 8.67 8.18
CA VAL A 288 1.00 9.59 7.55
C VAL A 288 0.27 10.71 6.79
N LYS A 289 -0.72 10.36 5.97
CA LYS A 289 -1.54 11.35 5.25
C LYS A 289 -2.32 12.28 6.18
N ALA A 290 -2.69 11.81 7.37
CA ALA A 290 -3.32 12.61 8.41
C ALA A 290 -2.36 13.49 9.22
N GLY A 291 -1.06 13.47 8.89
CA GLY A 291 -0.04 14.32 9.52
C GLY A 291 0.65 13.68 10.74
N LEU A 292 0.43 12.39 10.99
CA LEU A 292 0.98 11.66 12.15
C LEU A 292 2.22 10.84 11.81
N GLY A 293 2.86 11.09 10.66
CA GLY A 293 3.95 10.26 10.18
C GLY A 293 5.17 10.18 11.10
N ASP A 294 5.42 11.20 11.93
CA ASP A 294 6.53 11.19 12.92
C ASP A 294 6.35 10.09 13.99
N ASP A 295 5.13 9.56 14.15
CA ASP A 295 4.82 8.49 15.08
C ASP A 295 5.01 7.08 14.48
N TYR A 296 5.45 6.95 13.22
CA TYR A 296 5.54 5.66 12.53
C TYR A 296 6.26 4.56 13.34
N GLN A 297 7.34 4.91 14.04
CA GLN A 297 8.09 3.95 14.86
C GLN A 297 7.28 3.40 16.05
N ASN A 298 6.26 4.12 16.51
CA ASN A 298 5.38 3.70 17.60
C ASN A 298 4.37 2.63 17.14
N TRP A 299 4.08 2.56 15.83
CA TRP A 299 3.10 1.63 15.26
C TRP A 299 3.66 0.22 15.00
N LEU A 300 4.96 0.00 15.24
CA LEU A 300 5.65 -1.25 14.92
C LEU A 300 5.43 -2.39 15.95
N GLY A 301 4.37 -2.32 16.76
CA GLY A 301 4.10 -3.26 17.86
C GLY A 301 4.08 -4.73 17.43
N ILE A 302 3.29 -5.08 16.42
CA ILE A 302 3.17 -6.48 15.96
C ILE A 302 4.49 -7.03 15.41
N TRP A 303 5.32 -6.21 14.76
CA TRP A 303 6.65 -6.61 14.29
C TRP A 303 7.61 -6.86 15.45
N ARG A 304 7.53 -6.05 16.52
CA ARG A 304 8.29 -6.30 17.77
C ARG A 304 7.85 -7.60 18.45
N GLU A 305 6.57 -7.92 18.42
CA GLU A 305 6.05 -9.19 18.95
C GLU A 305 6.55 -10.40 18.15
N ASN A 306 6.59 -10.32 16.81
CA ASN A 306 7.22 -11.34 15.96
C ASN A 306 8.69 -11.57 16.37
N ILE A 307 9.46 -10.50 16.52
CA ILE A 307 10.87 -10.55 16.97
C ILE A 307 10.98 -11.19 18.36
N LYS A 308 10.13 -10.80 19.30
CA LYS A 308 10.11 -11.32 20.67
C LYS A 308 9.81 -12.83 20.70
N MET A 309 9.03 -13.33 19.76
CA MET A 309 8.78 -14.76 19.58
C MET A 309 9.95 -15.52 18.92
N GLY A 310 11.00 -14.82 18.50
CA GLY A 310 12.17 -15.41 17.84
C GLY A 310 12.00 -15.63 16.34
N LEU A 311 10.93 -15.08 15.74
CA LEU A 311 10.72 -15.19 14.30
C LEU A 311 11.78 -14.40 13.55
N THR A 312 12.29 -14.99 12.46
CA THR A 312 13.25 -14.33 11.57
C THR A 312 12.66 -13.97 10.21
N THR A 313 11.35 -14.13 10.10
CA THR A 313 10.46 -13.73 9.00
C THR A 313 9.15 -13.22 9.61
N TRP A 314 8.39 -12.41 8.88
CA TRP A 314 7.07 -11.95 9.33
C TRP A 314 5.99 -13.01 9.20
N ALA A 315 5.18 -13.16 10.24
CA ALA A 315 4.01 -14.02 10.23
C ALA A 315 2.84 -13.45 9.41
N GLU A 316 1.88 -14.31 9.08
CA GLU A 316 0.70 -14.02 8.26
C GLU A 316 -0.29 -13.07 8.93
N ASP A 317 -0.50 -13.20 10.23
CA ASP A 317 -1.48 -12.38 10.95
C ASP A 317 -0.97 -12.03 12.36
N SER A 318 -1.85 -11.41 13.16
CA SER A 318 -1.53 -10.97 14.52
C SER A 318 -1.68 -12.08 15.58
N SER A 319 -2.22 -13.25 15.23
CA SER A 319 -2.42 -14.40 16.13
C SER A 319 -1.18 -15.30 16.18
N LEU A 320 -0.03 -14.73 16.53
CA LEU A 320 1.28 -15.36 16.39
C LEU A 320 1.47 -16.73 17.06
N GLN A 321 0.71 -17.04 18.11
CA GLN A 321 0.78 -18.34 18.80
C GLN A 321 0.12 -19.48 18.02
N THR A 322 -0.77 -19.14 17.07
CA THR A 322 -1.56 -20.08 16.27
C THR A 322 -1.50 -19.74 14.80
N VAL A 323 -0.61 -18.82 14.41
CA VAL A 323 -0.53 -18.32 13.05
C VAL A 323 -0.19 -19.48 12.13
N ARG A 324 -0.86 -19.54 10.99
CA ARG A 324 -0.62 -20.63 10.04
C ARG A 324 0.75 -20.48 9.45
N SER A 325 1.03 -19.35 8.78
CA SER A 325 2.35 -19.05 8.20
C SER A 325 3.20 -18.07 9.02
N GLU A 326 4.41 -18.47 9.40
CA GLU A 326 5.45 -17.63 10.02
C GLU A 326 6.36 -16.91 8.99
N CYS A 327 6.08 -17.07 7.69
CA CYS A 327 6.78 -16.38 6.62
C CYS A 327 5.79 -15.92 5.54
N HIS A 328 5.30 -14.70 5.67
CA HIS A 328 4.26 -14.12 4.82
C HIS A 328 4.62 -12.69 4.39
N ALA A 329 4.77 -12.47 3.08
CA ALA A 329 5.44 -11.26 2.59
C ALA A 329 4.57 -10.01 2.55
N TRP A 330 3.25 -10.13 2.73
CA TRP A 330 2.40 -8.97 3.00
C TRP A 330 2.74 -8.25 4.32
N GLY A 331 3.53 -8.87 5.21
CA GLY A 331 3.99 -8.28 6.46
C GLY A 331 5.23 -7.41 6.30
N SER A 332 5.84 -7.38 5.11
CA SER A 332 7.08 -6.64 4.83
C SER A 332 6.87 -5.15 4.54
N SER A 333 5.74 -4.56 4.92
CA SER A 333 5.52 -3.11 4.74
C SER A 333 6.58 -2.21 5.39
N PRO A 334 7.27 -2.55 6.51
CA PRO A 334 8.35 -1.70 7.03
C PRO A 334 9.49 -1.47 6.04
N ASN A 335 9.74 -2.44 5.15
CA ASN A 335 10.73 -2.31 4.07
C ASN A 335 10.31 -1.29 2.99
N ILE A 336 9.08 -0.78 3.04
CA ILE A 336 8.64 0.36 2.23
C ILE A 336 8.72 1.62 3.09
N GLU A 337 8.09 1.60 4.25
CA GLU A 337 7.83 2.82 5.03
C GLU A 337 9.05 3.46 5.68
N PHE A 338 10.10 2.70 6.01
CA PHE A 338 11.33 3.36 6.46
C PHE A 338 11.94 4.24 5.37
N PHE A 339 11.75 3.91 4.10
CA PHE A 339 12.22 4.73 2.98
C PHE A 339 11.18 5.78 2.58
N ARG A 340 9.92 5.38 2.45
CA ARG A 340 8.83 6.26 2.01
C ARG A 340 8.42 7.28 3.07
N THR A 341 8.24 6.82 4.30
CA THR A 341 7.72 7.64 5.40
C THR A 341 8.86 8.26 6.20
N VAL A 342 9.79 7.46 6.74
CA VAL A 342 10.84 7.99 7.62
C VAL A 342 11.86 8.82 6.84
N LEU A 343 12.46 8.28 5.78
CA LEU A 343 13.34 9.07 4.91
C LEU A 343 12.57 10.03 3.99
N GLY A 344 11.28 9.80 3.81
CA GLY A 344 10.39 10.68 3.07
C GLY A 344 10.42 10.52 1.55
N VAL A 345 11.06 9.48 1.00
CA VAL A 345 11.32 9.36 -0.44
C VAL A 345 10.14 8.71 -1.16
N ASP A 346 9.43 9.48 -1.99
CA ASP A 346 8.27 9.01 -2.72
C ASP A 346 8.16 9.58 -4.14
N SER A 347 7.41 8.89 -5.00
CA SER A 347 7.07 9.36 -6.35
C SER A 347 5.96 10.40 -6.30
N ASP A 348 6.15 11.52 -7.01
CA ASP A 348 5.17 12.61 -7.14
C ASP A 348 4.60 12.72 -8.56
N ALA A 349 5.04 11.86 -9.47
CA ALA A 349 4.55 11.79 -10.84
C ALA A 349 4.91 10.47 -11.53
N PRO A 350 4.18 10.11 -12.60
CA PRO A 350 4.39 8.87 -13.34
C PRO A 350 5.84 8.61 -13.76
N GLY A 351 6.25 7.35 -13.73
CA GLY A 351 7.61 6.94 -14.07
C GLY A 351 8.66 7.38 -13.07
N PHE A 352 8.25 7.82 -11.88
CA PHE A 352 9.09 8.43 -10.85
C PHE A 352 9.82 9.68 -11.36
N ASN A 353 9.27 10.36 -12.38
CA ASN A 353 9.95 11.46 -13.05
C ASN A 353 10.03 12.75 -12.20
N ARG A 354 9.18 12.86 -11.18
CA ARG A 354 9.23 13.88 -10.13
C ARG A 354 9.21 13.21 -8.77
N ILE A 355 10.07 13.68 -7.87
CA ILE A 355 10.31 13.05 -6.57
C ILE A 355 9.80 13.98 -5.47
N LYS A 356 9.06 13.43 -4.51
CA LYS A 356 8.74 14.13 -3.26
C LYS A 356 9.63 13.59 -2.16
N ILE A 357 10.24 14.50 -1.41
CA ILE A 357 11.00 14.20 -0.19
C ILE A 357 10.26 14.85 0.99
N ALA A 358 9.60 14.07 1.83
CA ALA A 358 8.84 14.54 2.98
C ALA A 358 9.11 13.64 4.21
N PRO A 359 10.24 13.86 4.92
CA PRO A 359 10.67 12.94 5.97
C PRO A 359 9.86 13.10 7.25
N HIS A 360 9.65 11.97 7.92
CA HIS A 360 9.04 11.88 9.23
C HIS A 360 10.02 11.20 10.20
N LEU A 361 10.90 12.00 10.78
CA LEU A 361 12.05 11.51 11.55
C LEU A 361 11.67 11.12 12.98
N GLY A 362 10.56 11.64 13.52
CA GLY A 362 10.19 11.44 14.92
C GLY A 362 11.35 11.84 15.86
N SER A 363 11.81 10.88 16.66
CA SER A 363 12.94 11.06 17.59
C SER A 363 14.33 10.86 16.97
N ILE A 364 14.43 10.44 15.70
CA ILE A 364 15.70 10.19 15.03
C ILE A 364 16.39 11.52 14.76
N THR A 365 17.64 11.67 15.21
CA THR A 365 18.45 12.90 15.04
C THR A 365 19.54 12.76 13.98
N THR A 366 19.87 11.55 13.56
CA THR A 366 20.84 11.27 12.50
C THR A 366 20.43 10.00 11.75
N VAL A 367 20.16 10.13 10.45
CA VAL A 367 19.82 9.01 9.57
C VAL A 367 20.13 9.36 8.12
N ASN A 368 20.47 8.35 7.33
CA ASN A 368 20.59 8.50 5.89
C ASN A 368 20.20 7.20 5.20
N GLY A 369 19.91 7.30 3.91
CA GLY A 369 19.67 6.11 3.11
C GLY A 369 19.62 6.42 1.63
N GLU A 370 19.59 5.34 0.85
CA GLU A 370 19.58 5.35 -0.59
C GLU A 370 18.55 4.34 -1.11
N ILE A 371 17.84 4.70 -2.18
CA ILE A 371 16.96 3.78 -2.91
C ILE A 371 17.32 3.77 -4.41
N PRO A 372 17.16 2.63 -5.10
CA PRO A 372 17.26 2.58 -6.55
C PRO A 372 16.12 3.38 -7.19
N HIS A 373 16.41 3.98 -8.34
CA HIS A 373 15.49 4.77 -9.14
C HIS A 373 15.70 4.42 -10.62
N PRO A 374 14.68 4.47 -11.51
CA PRO A 374 14.86 4.15 -12.93
C PRO A 374 16.04 4.87 -13.63
N ASN A 375 16.34 6.11 -13.21
CA ASN A 375 17.45 6.93 -13.71
C ASN A 375 18.72 6.94 -12.83
N GLY A 376 18.86 6.01 -11.88
CA GLY A 376 20.04 5.93 -11.00
C GLY A 376 19.68 5.62 -9.55
N LYS A 377 20.05 6.50 -8.62
CA LYS A 377 19.73 6.37 -7.19
C LYS A 377 19.25 7.69 -6.61
N ILE A 378 18.40 7.62 -5.59
CA ILE A 378 18.05 8.75 -4.74
C ILE A 378 18.73 8.52 -3.40
N ALA A 379 19.43 9.53 -2.88
CA ALA A 379 20.07 9.48 -1.56
C ALA A 379 19.63 10.66 -0.70
N VAL A 380 19.35 10.41 0.57
CA VAL A 380 19.00 11.45 1.54
C VAL A 380 19.78 11.28 2.83
N SER A 381 20.15 12.39 3.46
CA SER A 381 20.82 12.41 4.76
C SER A 381 20.27 13.57 5.61
N TYR A 382 19.96 13.26 6.86
CA TYR A 382 19.46 14.19 7.85
C TYR A 382 20.33 14.11 9.10
N VAL A 383 20.90 15.25 9.52
CA VAL A 383 21.73 15.34 10.74
C VAL A 383 21.36 16.58 11.54
N LEU A 384 20.84 16.40 12.75
CA LEU A 384 20.57 17.47 13.70
C LEU A 384 21.86 17.87 14.42
N LYS A 385 22.27 19.14 14.30
CA LYS A 385 23.40 19.72 15.03
C LYS A 385 23.03 21.11 15.58
N LYS A 386 23.14 21.30 16.89
CA LYS A 386 22.87 22.59 17.56
C LYS A 386 21.51 23.19 17.10
N ASP A 387 20.47 22.38 17.19
CA ASP A 387 19.07 22.70 16.81
C ASP A 387 18.82 23.05 15.34
N LYS A 388 19.80 22.83 14.46
CA LYS A 388 19.65 22.97 13.01
C LYS A 388 19.84 21.63 12.31
N TRP A 389 18.99 21.39 11.33
CA TRP A 389 19.09 20.21 10.48
C TRP A 389 20.00 20.50 9.30
N LYS A 390 21.05 19.69 9.17
CA LYS A 390 21.81 19.58 7.92
C LYS A 390 21.17 18.50 7.08
N VAL A 391 20.68 18.89 5.91
CA VAL A 391 19.99 18.00 4.97
C VAL A 391 20.78 17.94 3.67
N SER A 392 21.09 16.73 3.21
CA SER A 392 21.64 16.48 1.89
C SER A 392 20.70 15.56 1.13
N ILE A 393 20.32 15.97 -0.09
CA ILE A 393 19.46 15.20 -0.98
C ILE A 393 20.13 15.13 -2.35
N ASN A 394 20.41 13.92 -2.81
CA ASN A 394 20.93 13.66 -4.14
C ASN A 394 19.84 13.03 -5.01
N LEU A 395 19.47 13.73 -6.09
CA LEU A 395 18.52 13.22 -7.08
C LEU A 395 19.28 12.72 -8.33
N PRO A 396 18.79 11.67 -9.00
CA PRO A 396 19.38 11.20 -10.24
C PRO A 396 19.30 12.25 -11.35
N GLN A 397 20.04 12.04 -12.44
CA GLN A 397 19.96 12.94 -13.60
C GLN A 397 18.57 12.92 -14.23
N ASN A 398 18.18 14.03 -14.86
CA ASN A 398 16.88 14.21 -15.51
C ASN A 398 15.66 14.03 -14.60
N THR A 399 15.82 14.22 -13.28
CA THR A 399 14.70 14.28 -12.35
C THR A 399 14.64 15.62 -11.64
N SER A 400 13.44 15.97 -11.20
CA SER A 400 13.17 17.14 -10.35
C SER A 400 12.40 16.68 -9.14
N GLY A 401 12.26 17.55 -8.15
CA GLY A 401 11.46 17.19 -7.00
C GLY A 401 11.14 18.35 -6.09
N THR A 402 10.46 18.00 -5.00
CA THR A 402 10.15 18.93 -3.92
C THR A 402 10.56 18.31 -2.59
N PHE A 403 11.26 19.08 -1.78
CA PHE A 403 11.48 18.76 -0.38
C PHE A 403 10.47 19.52 0.47
N LEU A 404 9.60 18.78 1.15
CA LEU A 404 8.65 19.31 2.11
C LEU A 404 9.22 19.11 3.50
N TRP A 405 9.50 20.22 4.19
CA TRP A 405 9.93 20.21 5.57
C TRP A 405 8.95 21.01 6.41
N LYS A 406 8.18 20.32 7.25
CA LYS A 406 7.03 20.90 7.96
C LYS A 406 6.10 21.59 6.94
N ALA A 407 5.82 22.87 7.11
CA ALA A 407 4.96 23.64 6.19
C ALA A 407 5.73 24.35 5.05
N LYS A 408 7.04 24.14 4.90
CA LYS A 408 7.86 24.80 3.86
C LYS A 408 8.23 23.83 2.75
N THR A 409 8.09 24.30 1.51
CA THR A 409 8.47 23.55 0.31
C THR A 409 9.71 24.16 -0.33
N TYR A 410 10.67 23.31 -0.66
CA TYR A 410 11.90 23.66 -1.38
C TYR A 410 11.91 22.92 -2.71
N THR A 411 12.27 23.61 -3.79
CA THR A 411 12.47 22.98 -5.09
C THR A 411 13.79 22.23 -5.09
N LEU A 412 13.79 20.98 -5.56
CA LEU A 412 14.98 20.16 -5.73
C LEU A 412 15.34 20.05 -7.21
N LYS A 413 16.64 20.10 -7.50
CA LYS A 413 17.21 19.85 -8.83
C LYS A 413 17.94 18.50 -8.85
N ALA A 414 18.20 17.99 -10.05
CA ALA A 414 19.11 16.85 -10.24
C ALA A 414 20.48 17.11 -9.60
N GLY A 415 21.12 16.05 -9.11
CA GLY A 415 22.37 16.12 -8.36
C GLY A 415 22.18 16.51 -6.89
N GLU A 416 23.21 17.12 -6.30
CA GLU A 416 23.24 17.42 -4.87
C GLU A 416 22.47 18.71 -4.52
N ASN A 417 21.64 18.61 -3.47
CA ASN A 417 20.90 19.70 -2.84
C ASN A 417 21.28 19.72 -1.36
N LEU A 418 21.91 20.79 -0.89
CA LEU A 418 22.32 20.97 0.50
C LEU A 418 21.45 22.05 1.16
N LEU A 419 20.82 21.71 2.28
CA LEU A 419 20.00 22.64 3.05
C LEU A 419 20.44 22.67 4.51
N THR A 420 20.32 23.83 5.14
CA THR A 420 20.39 24.00 6.60
C THR A 420 19.10 24.65 7.05
N ILE A 421 18.29 23.93 7.82
CA ILE A 421 16.92 24.32 8.20
C ILE A 421 16.68 24.25 9.70
#